data_AF-A0A352FMQ5-F1
#
_entry.id   AF-A0A352FMQ5-F1
#
_cell.length_a   1.000
_cell.length_b   1.000
_cell.length_c   1.000
_cell.angle_alpha   90.00
_cell.angle_beta   90.00
_cell.angle_gamma   90.00
#
_symmetry.space_group_name_H-M   'P 1'
#
loop_
_entity.id
_entity.type
_entity.pdbx_description
1 polymer ?
#
loop_
_entity_poly.entity_id
_entity_poly.type
_entity_poly.pdbx_seq_one_letter_code
_entity_poly.pdbx_strand_id
1 'polypeptide(L)'
;MEESPNIELRTNCEVVSLEGNDHLEQVQWRDNKTGNVETYEISALFSMIGAVPNSNWLGGCVACDARGFIKTGTDLSKEDLAHSDWPLTREPHLLETSRPGVFAVGDVRSGNIKRIASAVGEGSIVVSFVHRVLSE
;
A
#
# COMPACT_ATOMS: atom_id res chain seq x y z
N MET A 1 6.21 23.13 -15.44
CA MET A 1 5.16 23.30 -14.41
C MET A 1 4.74 24.74 -14.51
N GLU A 2 3.63 24.99 -15.22
CA GLU A 2 3.00 26.30 -15.26
C GLU A 2 2.57 26.66 -13.83
N GLU A 3 2.88 27.88 -13.38
CA GLU A 3 2.50 28.38 -12.05
C GLU A 3 0.98 28.37 -11.93
N SER A 4 0.46 27.46 -11.11
CA SER A 4 -0.95 27.50 -10.70
C SER A 4 -1.06 28.49 -9.54
N PRO A 5 -1.81 29.60 -9.69
CA PRO A 5 -1.81 30.70 -8.71
C PRO A 5 -2.36 30.31 -7.33
N ASN A 6 -3.01 29.15 -7.22
CA ASN A 6 -3.59 28.59 -6.00
C ASN A 6 -2.74 27.46 -5.38
N ILE A 7 -1.52 27.23 -5.87
CA ILE A 7 -0.63 26.18 -5.36
C ILE A 7 0.68 26.82 -4.91
N GLU A 8 0.98 26.69 -3.62
CA GLU A 8 2.28 27.04 -3.06
C GLU A 8 3.08 25.77 -2.75
N LEU A 9 4.29 25.67 -3.31
CA LEU A 9 5.19 24.53 -3.06
C LEU A 9 6.17 24.85 -1.93
N ARG A 10 6.00 24.17 -0.79
CA ARG A 10 6.93 24.24 0.34
C ARG A 10 7.75 22.96 0.46
N THR A 11 9.03 23.03 0.08
CA THR A 11 9.98 21.92 0.24
C THR A 11 10.74 22.04 1.57
N ASN A 12 11.29 20.94 2.06
CA ASN A 12 12.00 20.89 3.36
C ASN A 12 11.12 21.28 4.56
N CYS A 13 9.79 21.25 4.42
CA CYS A 13 8.86 21.53 5.50
C CYS A 13 8.24 20.23 6.02
N GLU A 14 8.06 20.12 7.33
CA GLU A 14 7.40 19.00 8.00
C GLU A 14 6.25 19.51 8.87
N VAL A 15 5.07 18.90 8.81
CA VAL A 15 3.96 19.23 9.71
C VAL A 15 4.26 18.70 11.11
N VAL A 16 4.19 19.57 12.11
CA VAL A 16 4.58 19.27 13.51
C VAL A 16 3.46 19.45 14.52
N SER A 17 2.40 20.18 14.19
CA SER A 17 1.21 20.33 15.05
C SER A 17 -0.05 20.47 14.20
N LEU A 18 -1.15 19.92 14.68
CA LEU A 18 -2.51 20.09 14.15
C LEU A 18 -3.38 20.57 15.31
N GLU A 19 -4.00 21.73 15.16
CA GLU A 19 -4.74 22.39 16.22
C GLU A 19 -6.15 22.75 15.77
N GLY A 20 -7.08 22.68 16.71
CA GLY A 20 -8.49 22.93 16.50
C GLY A 20 -9.34 22.17 17.51
N ASN A 21 -10.62 22.51 17.58
CA ASN A 21 -11.58 21.84 18.45
C ASN A 21 -12.37 20.78 17.66
N ASP A 22 -13.57 21.14 17.18
CA ASP A 22 -14.43 20.22 16.42
C ASP A 22 -13.94 19.98 14.98
N HIS A 23 -13.07 20.84 14.48
CA HIS A 23 -12.45 20.74 13.16
C HIS A 23 -11.01 21.30 13.22
N LEU A 24 -10.23 21.01 12.17
CA LEU A 24 -8.89 21.59 12.03
C LEU A 24 -9.02 23.11 11.82
N GLU A 25 -8.28 23.89 12.60
CA GLU A 25 -8.26 25.35 12.51
C GLU A 25 -6.86 25.85 12.13
N GLN A 26 -5.81 25.21 12.63
CA GLN A 26 -4.43 25.61 12.42
C GLN A 26 -3.51 24.41 12.20
N VAL A 27 -2.50 24.63 11.35
CA VAL A 27 -1.42 23.68 11.11
C VAL A 27 -0.10 24.40 11.39
N GLN A 28 0.77 23.74 12.16
CA GLN A 28 2.16 24.19 12.27
C GLN A 28 3.06 23.30 11.44
N TRP A 29 3.98 23.91 10.70
CA TRP A 29 5.08 23.18 10.07
C TRP A 29 6.43 23.78 10.43
N ARG A 30 7.44 22.92 10.43
CA ARG A 30 8.84 23.27 10.64
C ARG A 30 9.57 23.29 9.31
N ASP A 31 10.32 24.34 9.03
CA ASP A 31 11.36 24.33 8.01
C ASP A 31 12.58 23.57 8.55
N ASN A 32 12.92 22.44 7.94
CA ASN A 32 14.00 21.56 8.35
C ASN A 32 15.40 22.12 8.09
N LYS A 33 15.53 23.19 7.30
CA LYS A 33 16.82 23.88 7.09
C LYS A 33 17.11 24.89 8.19
N THR A 34 16.10 25.64 8.61
CA THR A 34 16.24 26.74 9.57
C THR A 34 15.85 26.35 11.00
N GLY A 35 15.02 25.31 11.14
CA GLY A 35 14.41 24.90 12.40
C GLY A 35 13.19 25.75 12.80
N ASN A 36 12.85 26.78 12.02
CA ASN A 36 11.74 27.68 12.31
C ASN A 36 10.40 26.96 12.18
N VAL A 37 9.51 27.19 13.15
CA VAL A 37 8.14 26.69 13.13
C VAL A 37 7.22 27.86 12.84
N GLU A 38 6.34 27.68 11.86
CA GLU A 38 5.35 28.67 11.45
C GLU A 38 3.95 28.08 11.60
N THR A 39 2.97 28.93 11.94
CA THR A 39 1.57 28.54 12.14
C THR A 39 0.71 29.16 11.04
N TYR A 40 -0.19 28.37 10.45
CA TYR A 40 -1.08 28.80 9.39
C TYR A 40 -2.52 28.38 9.70
N GLU A 41 -3.46 29.29 9.43
CA GLU A 41 -4.89 29.00 9.48
C GLU A 41 -5.26 28.11 8.28
N ILE A 42 -5.50 26.83 8.54
CA ILE A 42 -5.76 25.80 7.52
C ILE A 42 -6.86 24.90 8.04
N SER A 43 -7.98 24.84 7.32
CA SER A 43 -9.16 24.07 7.76
C SER A 43 -9.18 22.61 7.27
N ALA A 44 -8.27 22.23 6.38
CA ALA A 44 -8.20 20.88 5.83
C ALA A 44 -6.77 20.47 5.48
N LEU A 45 -6.42 19.23 5.83
CA LEU A 45 -5.14 18.61 5.49
C LEU A 45 -5.39 17.23 4.86
N PHE A 46 -4.76 17.00 3.72
CA PHE A 46 -4.80 15.72 3.02
C PHE A 46 -3.41 15.09 3.05
N SER A 47 -3.25 14.00 3.79
CA SER A 47 -1.98 13.27 3.84
C SER A 47 -1.85 12.32 2.65
N MET A 48 -0.85 12.57 1.80
CA MET A 48 -0.54 11.75 0.62
C MET A 48 0.88 11.16 0.70
N ILE A 49 1.34 10.79 1.91
CA ILE A 49 2.71 10.30 2.16
C ILE A 49 2.94 8.81 1.81
N GLY A 50 1.92 8.13 1.32
CA GLY A 50 1.97 6.70 0.98
C GLY A 50 1.00 5.87 1.82
N ALA A 51 1.18 4.55 1.77
CA ALA A 51 0.34 3.59 2.50
C ALA A 51 1.21 2.43 3.00
N VAL A 52 0.89 1.93 4.19
CA VAL A 52 1.47 0.70 4.76
C VAL A 52 0.41 -0.41 4.65
N PRO A 53 0.73 -1.55 4.03
CA PRO A 53 -0.23 -2.65 3.90
C PRO A 53 -0.50 -3.30 5.25
N ASN A 54 -1.74 -3.75 5.48
CA ASN A 54 -2.11 -4.46 6.70
C ASN A 54 -1.73 -5.96 6.63
N SER A 55 -0.44 -6.23 6.45
CA SER A 55 0.13 -7.58 6.26
C SER A 55 1.04 -8.03 7.42
N ASN A 56 1.35 -7.14 8.37
CA ASN A 56 2.29 -7.42 9.47
C ASN A 56 1.93 -8.66 10.30
N TRP A 57 0.62 -8.93 10.48
CA TRP A 57 0.12 -10.08 11.23
C TRP A 57 0.47 -11.43 10.58
N LEU A 58 0.83 -11.44 9.30
CA LEU A 58 1.24 -12.66 8.59
C LEU A 58 2.63 -13.13 9.04
N GLY A 59 3.44 -12.31 9.70
CA GLY A 59 4.70 -12.73 10.32
C GLY A 59 5.68 -13.43 9.36
N GLY A 60 5.71 -13.02 8.09
CA GLY A 60 6.58 -13.64 7.06
C GLY A 60 6.05 -14.96 6.48
N CYS A 61 4.79 -15.33 6.75
CA CYS A 61 4.16 -16.52 6.19
C CYS A 61 4.07 -16.52 4.66
N VAL A 62 4.05 -15.36 4.03
CA VAL A 62 4.01 -15.18 2.58
C VAL A 62 5.07 -14.18 2.15
N ALA A 63 5.56 -14.31 0.92
CA ALA A 63 6.52 -13.37 0.35
C ALA A 63 5.89 -11.98 0.18
N CYS A 64 6.63 -10.95 0.60
CA CYS A 64 6.26 -9.55 0.48
C CYS A 64 7.33 -8.76 -0.27
N ASP A 65 6.95 -7.64 -0.90
CA ASP A 65 7.90 -6.67 -1.42
C ASP A 65 8.63 -5.93 -0.28
N ALA A 66 9.63 -5.13 -0.61
CA ALA A 66 10.42 -4.37 0.37
C ALA A 66 9.59 -3.36 1.21
N ARG A 67 8.34 -3.10 0.83
CA ARG A 67 7.40 -2.20 1.53
C ARG A 67 6.31 -2.99 2.28
N GLY A 68 6.40 -4.31 2.31
CA GLY A 68 5.48 -5.19 3.03
C GLY A 68 4.23 -5.61 2.25
N PHE A 69 4.10 -5.27 0.96
CA PHE A 69 2.94 -5.68 0.16
C PHE A 69 3.09 -7.12 -0.32
N ILE A 70 2.02 -7.91 -0.26
CA ILE A 70 2.07 -9.34 -0.57
C ILE A 70 2.33 -9.54 -2.07
N LYS A 71 3.37 -10.31 -2.42
CA LYS A 71 3.64 -10.68 -3.81
C LYS A 71 2.73 -11.83 -4.21
N THR A 72 2.20 -11.78 -5.44
CA THR A 72 1.24 -12.78 -5.93
C THR A 72 1.48 -13.14 -7.38
N GLY A 73 1.16 -14.38 -7.77
CA GLY A 73 1.22 -14.84 -9.15
C GLY A 73 2.56 -14.51 -9.81
N THR A 74 2.51 -13.77 -10.91
CA THR A 74 3.70 -13.37 -11.68
C THR A 74 4.65 -12.42 -10.97
N ASP A 75 4.22 -11.79 -9.86
CA ASP A 75 5.11 -10.92 -9.07
C ASP A 75 6.06 -11.73 -8.17
N LEU A 76 5.80 -13.01 -7.95
CA LEU A 76 6.68 -13.92 -7.22
C LEU A 76 7.88 -14.29 -8.09
N SER A 77 9.09 -14.06 -7.59
CA SER A 77 10.32 -14.48 -8.27
C SER A 77 10.62 -15.95 -7.99
N LYS A 78 11.54 -16.54 -8.76
CA LYS A 78 12.01 -17.90 -8.51
C LYS A 78 12.64 -18.05 -7.13
N GLU A 79 13.33 -17.00 -6.66
CA GLU A 79 13.90 -16.94 -5.32
C GLU A 79 12.81 -16.90 -4.25
N ASP A 80 11.72 -16.15 -4.44
CA ASP A 80 10.59 -16.14 -3.49
C ASP A 80 9.99 -17.55 -3.34
N LEU A 81 9.75 -18.23 -4.46
CA LEU A 81 9.17 -19.58 -4.48
C LEU A 81 10.11 -20.63 -3.90
N ALA A 82 11.42 -20.49 -4.14
CA ALA A 82 12.43 -21.35 -3.53
C ALA A 82 12.50 -21.14 -2.01
N HIS A 83 12.46 -19.89 -1.53
CA HIS A 83 12.47 -19.60 -0.09
C HIS A 83 11.19 -20.04 0.62
N SER A 84 10.05 -20.08 -0.06
CA SER A 84 8.77 -20.53 0.51
C SER A 84 8.53 -22.03 0.37
N ASP A 85 9.52 -22.80 -0.10
CA ASP A 85 9.41 -24.24 -0.37
C ASP A 85 8.16 -24.59 -1.22
N TRP A 86 7.96 -23.86 -2.33
CA TRP A 86 6.79 -24.06 -3.18
C TRP A 86 6.68 -25.54 -3.64
N PRO A 87 5.62 -26.28 -3.24
CA PRO A 87 5.59 -27.73 -3.36
C PRO A 87 4.96 -28.23 -4.67
N LEU A 88 4.36 -27.34 -5.46
CA LEU A 88 3.60 -27.71 -6.65
C LEU A 88 4.45 -27.58 -7.92
N THR A 89 4.24 -28.48 -8.88
CA THR A 89 4.91 -28.42 -10.20
C THR A 89 4.41 -27.28 -11.07
N ARG A 90 3.20 -26.77 -10.80
CA ARG A 90 2.65 -25.58 -11.44
C ARG A 90 3.20 -24.32 -10.80
N GLU A 91 3.28 -23.27 -11.59
CA GLU A 91 3.48 -21.91 -11.10
C GLU A 91 2.25 -21.45 -10.27
N PRO A 92 2.41 -20.46 -9.36
CA PRO A 92 1.30 -19.83 -8.67
C PRO A 92 0.27 -19.25 -9.64
N HIS A 93 -1.00 -19.43 -9.32
CA HIS A 93 -2.09 -18.80 -10.06
C HIS A 93 -2.08 -17.27 -9.89
N LEU A 94 -2.86 -16.59 -10.72
CA LEU A 94 -3.08 -15.16 -10.57
C LEU A 94 -3.65 -14.88 -9.16
N LEU A 95 -3.07 -13.90 -8.46
CA LEU A 95 -3.39 -13.51 -7.08
C LEU A 95 -3.03 -14.55 -6.00
N GLU A 96 -2.47 -15.70 -6.36
CA GLU A 96 -1.98 -16.69 -5.39
C GLU A 96 -0.66 -16.22 -4.79
N THR A 97 -0.53 -16.33 -3.48
CA THR A 97 0.69 -15.93 -2.75
C THR A 97 1.78 -16.99 -2.89
N SER A 98 2.92 -16.80 -2.23
CA SER A 98 3.96 -17.83 -2.10
C SER A 98 3.52 -19.05 -1.26
N ARG A 99 2.29 -19.07 -0.74
CA ARG A 99 1.66 -20.24 -0.11
C ARG A 99 0.56 -20.79 -1.01
N PRO A 100 0.64 -22.07 -1.43
CA PRO A 100 -0.40 -22.68 -2.26
C PRO A 100 -1.79 -22.58 -1.63
N GLY A 101 -2.79 -22.24 -2.44
CA GLY A 101 -4.18 -22.06 -2.02
C GLY A 101 -4.46 -20.81 -1.20
N VAL A 102 -3.45 -20.00 -0.87
CA VAL A 102 -3.61 -18.71 -0.20
C VAL A 102 -3.53 -17.61 -1.25
N PHE A 103 -4.54 -16.74 -1.29
CA PHE A 103 -4.63 -15.65 -2.26
C PHE A 103 -4.68 -14.29 -1.56
N ALA A 104 -4.18 -13.26 -2.24
CA ALA A 104 -4.25 -11.88 -1.78
C ALA A 104 -4.82 -10.96 -2.87
N VAL A 105 -5.77 -10.10 -2.50
CA VAL A 105 -6.50 -9.21 -3.43
C VAL A 105 -6.59 -7.79 -2.89
N GLY A 106 -6.68 -6.82 -3.78
CA GLY A 106 -6.83 -5.41 -3.43
C GLY A 106 -5.54 -4.79 -2.90
N ASP A 107 -5.68 -3.78 -2.04
CA ASP A 107 -4.58 -2.86 -1.72
C ASP A 107 -3.45 -3.48 -0.89
N VAL A 108 -3.62 -4.69 -0.36
CA VAL A 108 -2.57 -5.42 0.38
C VAL A 108 -1.50 -6.02 -0.55
N ARG A 109 -1.82 -6.18 -1.84
CA ARG A 109 -0.96 -6.83 -2.84
C ARG A 109 0.09 -5.87 -3.41
N SER A 110 1.23 -6.40 -3.81
CA SER A 110 2.24 -5.64 -4.57
C SER A 110 1.69 -5.23 -5.95
N GLY A 111 2.03 -4.02 -6.41
CA GLY A 111 1.58 -3.53 -7.72
C GLY A 111 0.07 -3.26 -7.82
N ASN A 112 -0.63 -3.09 -6.70
CA ASN A 112 -2.03 -2.70 -6.69
C ASN A 112 -2.21 -1.24 -7.17
N ILE A 113 -3.41 -0.94 -7.70
CA ILE A 113 -3.74 0.38 -8.28
C ILE A 113 -4.35 1.33 -7.23
N LYS A 114 -4.63 0.85 -6.00
CA LYS A 114 -5.32 1.60 -4.92
C LYS A 114 -6.68 2.13 -5.36
N ARG A 115 -7.46 1.29 -6.04
CA ARG A 115 -8.78 1.63 -6.59
C ARG A 115 -9.81 0.57 -6.23
N ILE A 116 -10.95 1.03 -5.73
CA ILE A 116 -12.08 0.18 -5.32
C ILE A 116 -12.49 -0.78 -6.45
N ALA A 117 -12.65 -0.28 -7.68
CA ALA A 117 -13.06 -1.11 -8.81
C ALA A 117 -12.07 -2.25 -9.11
N SER A 118 -10.75 -1.99 -9.00
CA SER A 118 -9.72 -3.03 -9.16
C SER A 118 -9.83 -4.08 -8.07
N ALA A 119 -9.93 -3.64 -6.80
CA ALA A 119 -10.03 -4.54 -5.66
C ALA A 119 -11.29 -5.44 -5.73
N VAL A 120 -12.42 -4.89 -6.16
CA VAL A 120 -13.67 -5.65 -6.36
C VAL A 120 -13.50 -6.67 -7.51
N GLY A 121 -12.89 -6.28 -8.61
CA GLY A 121 -12.61 -7.18 -9.74
C GLY A 121 -11.69 -8.33 -9.34
N GLU A 122 -10.60 -8.03 -8.63
CA GLU A 122 -9.66 -9.02 -8.07
C GLU A 122 -10.35 -9.97 -7.09
N GLY A 123 -11.17 -9.44 -6.18
CA GLY A 123 -11.96 -10.25 -5.25
C GLY A 123 -13.01 -11.14 -5.94
N SER A 124 -13.48 -10.74 -7.13
CA SER A 124 -14.43 -11.55 -7.91
C SER A 124 -13.72 -12.66 -8.69
N ILE A 125 -12.60 -12.35 -9.35
CA ILE A 125 -11.87 -13.32 -10.18
C ILE A 125 -11.18 -14.40 -9.33
N VAL A 126 -10.71 -14.05 -8.13
CA VAL A 126 -9.98 -14.99 -7.25
C VAL A 126 -10.81 -16.21 -6.87
N VAL A 127 -12.15 -16.07 -6.79
CA VAL A 127 -13.06 -17.18 -6.47
C VAL A 127 -12.93 -18.33 -7.47
N SER A 128 -12.75 -18.02 -8.75
CA SER A 128 -12.55 -19.05 -9.78
C SER A 128 -11.25 -19.84 -9.59
N PHE A 129 -10.18 -19.17 -9.13
CA PHE A 129 -8.90 -19.81 -8.81
C PHE A 129 -8.98 -20.61 -7.51
N VAL A 130 -9.71 -20.13 -6.51
CA VAL A 130 -9.98 -20.91 -5.29
C VAL A 130 -10.68 -22.23 -5.63
N HIS A 131 -11.73 -22.19 -6.47
CA HIS A 131 -12.39 -23.42 -6.91
C HIS A 131 -11.44 -24.35 -7.67
N ARG A 132 -10.56 -23.81 -8.51
CA ARG A 132 -9.56 -24.59 -9.23
C ARG A 132 -8.62 -25.31 -8.27
N VAL A 133 -8.04 -24.60 -7.30
CA VAL A 133 -7.13 -25.20 -6.30
C VAL A 133 -7.83 -26.23 -5.43
N LEU A 134 -9.10 -26.01 -5.06
CA LEU A 134 -9.87 -26.99 -4.28
C LEU A 134 -10.25 -28.25 -5.07
N SER A 135 -10.14 -28.21 -6.40
CA SER A 135 -10.40 -29.34 -7.30
C SER A 135 -9.14 -30.08 -7.76
N GLU A 136 -7.96 -29.60 -7.37
CA GLU A 136 -6.65 -30.24 -7.59
C GLU A 136 -6.40 -31.34 -6.53
#